data_AF-A0A9D8IIY0-F1
#
_entry.id   AF-A0A9D8IIY0-F1
#
_cell.length_a   1.000
_cell.length_b   1.000
_cell.length_c   1.000
_cell.angle_alpha   90.00
_cell.angle_beta   90.00
_cell.angle_gamma   90.00
#
_symmetry.space_group_name_H-M   'P 1'
#
loop_
_entity.id
_entity.type
_entity.pdbx_description
1 polymer ?
#
loop_
_entity_poly.entity_id
_entity_poly.type
_entity_poly.pdbx_seq_one_letter_code
_entity_poly.pdbx_strand_id
1 'polypeptide(L)'
;MAEPDWLAAHAHEPDSGFDGGAMDCGNGLLLEIRRHLNALDSGGLLEVRSIEPSVAGDLPSWSRLTGNELVSRVGRPDSASYLICKGRFTGAPRKAHSRKAVAPRTPGPRLAVPEGFPPPWTPPPLAVTGIGSWPRPAWMLHLLSAHLEDRLAEGVFAAAAADATRLAVLDQEACGVDLVTEGEQSRDTYAGFVGSRLGACRLIPLADLAAHVEHPDDFRRELKALDVPPGAHHPVALGPLVRDRELVLPDFRAARAATKLPVKVALPGPYLLARTLWLDCLLERHYRDRETLASDVCQVLRDEAAHLLAEGAAMVQFDEPVLTEVVHGAPAARRSFMCGALSERREPTRELAFALELWRETSRGLPRESLALHICRGNWSPDESVALSGPYEPLLETLGASPFATLFLEMATARAGRLEDLLPLAASHRLGIGLVNQKLDRAESTDILMIRIRRAAELFGPGRILLNPDCGFATFATCPLAGREASMERMRLLVRCAAEVRTELGL
;
A
#
# COMPACT_ATOMS: atom_id res chain seq x y z
N MET A 1 -34.91 10.02 37.19
CA MET A 1 -34.44 11.27 36.56
C MET A 1 -35.23 11.42 35.27
N ALA A 2 -35.91 12.54 35.06
CA ALA A 2 -36.64 12.79 33.82
C ALA A 2 -35.65 12.83 32.66
N GLU A 3 -36.00 12.24 31.51
CA GLU A 3 -35.20 12.42 30.29
C GLU A 3 -35.05 13.93 30.00
N PRO A 4 -33.84 14.40 29.68
CA PRO A 4 -33.64 15.80 29.33
C PRO A 4 -34.54 16.16 28.13
N ASP A 5 -35.32 17.20 28.34
CA ASP A 5 -36.29 17.69 27.37
C ASP A 5 -35.55 18.43 26.24
N TRP A 6 -35.12 17.68 25.23
CA TRP A 6 -34.41 18.20 24.05
C TRP A 6 -35.33 18.97 23.07
N LEU A 7 -36.55 19.33 23.47
CA LEU A 7 -37.57 19.95 22.61
C LEU A 7 -37.20 21.33 22.03
N ALA A 8 -36.05 21.90 22.38
CA ALA A 8 -35.55 23.12 21.75
C ALA A 8 -34.67 22.77 20.53
N ALA A 9 -35.20 22.98 19.32
CA ALA A 9 -34.47 22.78 18.08
C ALA A 9 -33.58 23.98 17.73
N HIS A 10 -32.40 23.72 17.18
CA HIS A 10 -31.56 24.76 16.59
C HIS A 10 -32.24 25.39 15.36
N ALA A 11 -31.94 26.66 15.08
CA ALA A 11 -32.45 27.35 13.89
C ALA A 11 -31.90 26.78 12.55
N HIS A 12 -30.82 25.99 12.63
CA HIS A 12 -30.19 25.32 11.50
C HIS A 12 -30.03 23.83 11.81
N GLU A 13 -30.31 22.97 10.83
CA GLU A 13 -30.13 21.53 10.97
C GLU A 13 -28.65 21.15 10.99
N PRO A 14 -28.23 20.22 11.87
CA PRO A 14 -26.87 19.70 11.88
C PRO A 14 -26.61 18.70 10.73
N ASP A 15 -25.39 18.72 10.19
CA ASP A 15 -24.91 17.74 9.20
C ASP A 15 -24.46 16.42 9.89
N SER A 16 -24.04 16.51 11.14
CA SER A 16 -23.65 15.38 12.00
C SER A 16 -23.97 15.74 13.44
N GLY A 17 -24.21 14.75 14.30
CA GLY A 17 -24.39 15.00 15.73
C GLY A 17 -23.97 13.82 16.60
N PHE A 18 -23.61 14.09 17.85
CA PHE A 18 -23.40 13.05 18.86
C PHE A 18 -23.78 13.53 20.27
N ASP A 19 -24.04 12.58 21.16
CA ASP A 19 -24.29 12.85 22.58
C ASP A 19 -22.99 12.67 23.39
N GLY A 20 -22.50 13.78 23.92
CA GLY A 20 -21.32 13.85 24.77
C GLY A 20 -21.58 13.51 26.23
N GLY A 21 -22.85 13.37 26.65
CA GLY A 21 -23.22 13.00 28.01
C GLY A 21 -22.54 13.89 29.06
N ALA A 22 -21.94 13.25 30.06
CA ALA A 22 -21.23 13.90 31.17
C ALA A 22 -19.73 14.16 30.90
N MET A 23 -19.28 14.09 29.64
CA MET A 23 -17.87 14.40 29.31
C MET A 23 -17.63 15.91 29.37
N ASP A 24 -16.55 16.32 30.03
CA ASP A 24 -16.07 17.71 30.03
C ASP A 24 -15.04 17.96 28.89
N CYS A 25 -14.70 19.23 28.66
CA CYS A 25 -13.73 19.60 27.62
C CYS A 25 -12.29 19.17 27.92
N GLY A 26 -11.95 18.86 29.16
CA GLY A 26 -10.65 18.30 29.57
C GLY A 26 -10.54 16.78 29.50
N ASN A 27 -11.68 16.07 29.48
CA ASN A 27 -11.77 14.62 29.65
C ASN A 27 -12.50 13.93 28.48
N GLY A 28 -12.09 14.26 27.25
CA GLY A 28 -12.43 13.49 26.05
C GLY A 28 -13.46 14.13 25.12
N LEU A 29 -14.28 15.07 25.58
CA LEU A 29 -15.32 15.69 24.72
C LEU A 29 -14.70 16.37 23.48
N LEU A 30 -13.60 17.10 23.65
CA LEU A 30 -12.94 17.79 22.53
C LEU A 30 -12.34 16.83 21.49
N LEU A 31 -11.95 15.62 21.88
CA LEU A 31 -11.46 14.61 20.94
C LEU A 31 -12.59 14.11 20.04
N GLU A 32 -13.78 13.88 20.63
CA GLU A 32 -14.97 13.51 19.90
C GLU A 32 -15.45 14.63 18.98
N ILE A 33 -15.48 15.88 19.48
CA ILE A 33 -15.82 17.05 18.65
C ILE A 33 -14.85 17.16 17.47
N ARG A 34 -13.54 16.98 17.69
CA ARG A 34 -12.54 17.03 16.62
C ARG A 34 -12.71 15.88 15.62
N ARG A 35 -13.01 14.66 16.09
CA ARG A 35 -13.27 13.50 15.23
C ARG A 35 -14.44 13.77 14.28
N HIS A 36 -15.55 14.28 14.81
CA HIS A 36 -16.73 14.61 14.02
C HIS A 36 -16.52 15.83 13.12
N LEU A 37 -15.90 16.91 13.59
CA LEU A 37 -15.58 18.08 12.75
C LEU A 37 -14.60 17.74 11.62
N ASN A 38 -13.64 16.83 11.84
CA ASN A 38 -12.72 16.41 10.79
C ASN A 38 -13.44 15.71 9.63
N ALA A 39 -14.53 14.99 9.91
CA ALA A 39 -15.35 14.33 8.91
C ALA A 39 -16.27 15.30 8.12
N LEU A 40 -16.49 16.52 8.62
CA LEU A 40 -17.31 17.53 7.96
C LEU A 40 -16.49 18.37 6.96
N ASP A 41 -17.14 18.84 5.90
CA ASP A 41 -16.55 19.84 5.00
C ASP A 41 -16.48 21.22 5.70
N SER A 42 -15.65 22.12 5.18
CA SER A 42 -15.61 23.50 5.68
C SER A 42 -17.02 24.09 5.64
N GLY A 43 -17.42 24.69 6.77
CA GLY A 43 -18.70 25.26 7.14
C GLY A 43 -19.79 24.26 7.55
N GLY A 44 -19.48 22.96 7.64
CA GLY A 44 -20.43 21.94 8.09
C GLY A 44 -20.80 22.12 9.56
N LEU A 45 -22.01 21.73 9.92
CA LEU A 45 -22.62 21.92 11.22
C LEU A 45 -22.61 20.62 12.04
N LEU A 46 -21.98 20.67 13.21
CA LEU A 46 -21.94 19.57 14.18
C LEU A 46 -22.83 19.90 15.38
N GLU A 47 -23.79 19.02 15.68
CA GLU A 47 -24.53 19.04 16.95
C GLU A 47 -23.76 18.27 18.03
N VAL A 48 -23.57 18.89 19.19
CA VAL A 48 -22.99 18.26 20.38
C VAL A 48 -23.99 18.42 21.52
N ARG A 49 -24.55 17.32 22.01
CA ARG A 49 -25.41 17.33 23.20
C ARG A 49 -24.58 17.04 24.44
N SER A 50 -24.78 17.79 25.52
CA SER A 50 -24.04 17.59 26.76
C SER A 50 -24.88 17.95 27.98
N ILE A 51 -24.69 17.16 29.04
CA ILE A 51 -25.23 17.41 30.39
C ILE A 51 -24.15 17.89 31.37
N GLU A 52 -22.93 18.14 30.88
CA GLU A 52 -21.80 18.59 31.69
C GLU A 52 -21.76 20.14 31.74
N PRO A 53 -21.97 20.77 32.91
CA PRO A 53 -22.11 22.23 33.01
C PRO A 53 -20.89 23.03 32.55
N SER A 54 -19.67 22.49 32.69
CA SER A 54 -18.42 23.17 32.30
C SER A 54 -18.33 23.42 30.78
N VAL A 55 -18.97 22.59 29.96
CA VAL A 55 -18.97 22.70 28.49
C VAL A 55 -19.51 24.06 28.03
N ALA A 56 -20.46 24.64 28.77
CA ALA A 56 -21.03 25.95 28.46
C ALA A 56 -20.00 27.09 28.46
N GLY A 57 -18.96 26.99 29.29
CA GLY A 57 -17.89 27.98 29.39
C GLY A 57 -16.71 27.67 28.45
N ASP A 58 -16.36 26.40 28.32
CA ASP A 58 -15.13 25.99 27.65
C ASP A 58 -15.27 25.88 26.13
N LEU A 59 -16.40 25.35 25.66
CA LEU A 59 -16.62 25.06 24.24
C LEU A 59 -16.61 26.30 23.33
N PRO A 60 -17.17 27.47 23.73
CA PRO A 60 -17.05 28.70 22.94
C PRO A 60 -15.59 29.18 22.78
N SER A 61 -14.77 29.00 23.82
CA SER A 61 -13.37 29.38 23.81
C SER A 61 -12.55 28.45 22.92
N TRP A 62 -12.78 27.15 23.04
CA TRP A 62 -12.15 26.15 22.17
C TRP A 62 -12.50 26.33 20.69
N SER A 63 -13.78 26.61 20.38
CA SER A 63 -14.22 26.83 19.00
C SER A 63 -13.44 27.99 18.37
N ARG A 64 -13.32 29.13 19.06
CA ARG A 64 -12.53 30.27 18.60
C ARG A 64 -11.04 29.93 18.41
N LEU A 65 -10.44 29.20 19.34
CA LEU A 65 -9.02 28.82 19.26
C LEU A 65 -8.71 27.87 18.09
N THR A 66 -9.69 27.06 17.69
CA THR A 66 -9.54 26.07 16.60
C THR A 66 -10.03 26.58 15.25
N GLY A 67 -10.42 27.86 15.16
CA GLY A 67 -10.92 28.48 13.94
C GLY A 67 -12.34 28.04 13.56
N ASN A 68 -13.10 27.49 14.50
CA ASN A 68 -14.49 27.07 14.34
C ASN A 68 -15.45 28.08 14.99
N GLU A 69 -16.72 28.08 14.58
CA GLU A 69 -17.73 29.02 15.09
C GLU A 69 -18.84 28.28 15.83
N LEU A 70 -19.09 28.64 17.09
CA LEU A 70 -20.28 28.18 17.81
C LEU A 70 -21.49 28.97 17.29
N VAL A 71 -22.35 28.31 16.52
CA VAL A 71 -23.48 28.91 15.81
C VAL A 71 -24.67 29.16 16.73
N SER A 72 -25.01 28.19 17.57
CA SER A 72 -26.11 28.34 18.53
C SER A 72 -26.02 27.35 19.68
N ARG A 73 -26.70 27.68 20.77
CA ARG A 73 -26.88 26.84 21.95
C ARG A 73 -28.36 26.83 22.31
N VAL A 74 -28.92 25.66 22.56
CA VAL A 74 -30.32 25.46 22.97
C VAL A 74 -30.36 24.52 24.19
N GLY A 75 -31.41 24.61 24.99
CA GLY A 75 -31.55 23.82 26.23
C GLY A 75 -31.18 24.57 27.51
N ARG A 76 -31.07 23.83 28.61
CA ARG A 76 -30.86 24.34 29.97
C ARG A 76 -29.37 24.35 30.35
N PRO A 77 -28.96 25.06 31.42
CA PRO A 77 -27.57 25.10 31.86
C PRO A 77 -26.94 23.72 32.15
N ASP A 78 -27.76 22.79 32.60
CA ASP A 78 -27.45 21.41 33.00
C ASP A 78 -27.73 20.36 31.91
N SER A 79 -28.25 20.79 30.76
CA SER A 79 -28.52 19.94 29.60
C SER A 79 -28.74 20.80 28.36
N ALA A 80 -27.71 20.93 27.53
CA ALA A 80 -27.70 21.80 26.36
C ALA A 80 -27.20 21.09 25.10
N SER A 81 -27.74 21.51 23.96
CA SER A 81 -27.22 21.17 22.64
C SER A 81 -26.48 22.37 22.06
N TYR A 82 -25.32 22.10 21.47
CA TYR A 82 -24.41 23.10 20.90
C TYR A 82 -24.23 22.81 19.41
N LEU A 83 -24.41 23.82 18.57
CA LEU A 83 -24.22 23.71 17.13
C LEU A 83 -22.93 24.41 16.72
N ILE A 84 -21.95 23.66 16.24
CA ILE A 84 -20.61 24.16 15.88
C ILE A 84 -20.42 24.08 14.36
N CYS A 85 -19.94 25.16 13.76
CA CYS A 85 -19.58 25.23 12.36
C CYS A 85 -18.07 25.00 12.17
N LYS A 86 -17.68 24.13 11.24
CA LYS A 86 -16.27 23.93 10.86
C LYS A 86 -15.73 25.15 10.11
N GLY A 87 -15.09 26.09 10.77
CA GLY A 87 -14.81 27.40 10.16
C GLY A 87 -15.86 28.45 10.52
N ARG A 88 -16.03 29.44 9.65
CA ARG A 88 -16.96 30.57 9.86
C ARG A 88 -18.35 30.26 9.29
N PHE A 89 -19.39 30.55 10.06
CA PHE A 89 -20.77 30.38 9.65
C PHE A 89 -21.22 31.54 8.74
N THR A 90 -21.85 31.22 7.61
CA THR A 90 -22.21 32.20 6.55
C THR A 90 -23.72 32.31 6.30
N GLY A 91 -24.55 31.51 6.97
CA GLY A 91 -26.02 31.59 6.90
C GLY A 91 -26.68 31.21 5.56
N ALA A 92 -25.92 30.88 4.52
CA ALA A 92 -26.49 30.48 3.23
C ALA A 92 -26.96 29.01 3.25
N PRO A 93 -28.14 28.68 2.67
CA PRO A 93 -28.58 27.30 2.52
C PRO A 93 -27.54 26.54 1.68
N ARG A 94 -26.91 25.54 2.30
CA ARG A 94 -25.85 24.78 1.67
C ARG A 94 -26.46 23.73 0.76
N LYS A 95 -26.00 23.68 -0.49
CA LYS A 95 -26.08 22.46 -1.27
C LYS A 95 -25.30 21.43 -0.49
N ALA A 96 -25.97 20.41 0.06
CA ALA A 96 -25.31 19.23 0.60
C ALA A 96 -24.24 18.80 -0.40
N HIS A 97 -22.99 19.09 -0.08
CA HIS A 97 -21.90 18.38 -0.69
C HIS A 97 -21.93 17.08 0.07
N SER A 98 -22.82 16.17 -0.37
CA SER A 98 -22.42 14.77 -0.30
C SER A 98 -21.00 14.78 -0.85
N ARG A 99 -20.04 14.19 -0.14
CA ARG A 99 -18.83 13.71 -0.80
C ARG A 99 -19.36 13.00 -2.03
N LYS A 100 -19.32 13.67 -3.19
CA LYS A 100 -19.82 13.08 -4.42
C LYS A 100 -18.90 11.89 -4.53
N ALA A 101 -19.46 10.70 -4.37
CA ALA A 101 -18.81 9.50 -4.82
C ALA A 101 -18.30 9.84 -6.22
N VAL A 102 -16.98 9.99 -6.36
CA VAL A 102 -16.38 10.22 -7.67
C VAL A 102 -16.85 9.02 -8.47
N ALA A 103 -17.76 9.27 -9.41
CA ALA A 103 -18.31 8.21 -10.22
C ALA A 103 -17.11 7.57 -10.94
N PRO A 104 -17.00 6.22 -10.96
CA PRO A 104 -15.95 5.56 -11.73
C PRO A 104 -15.95 6.15 -13.13
N ARG A 105 -14.76 6.54 -13.60
CA ARG A 105 -14.65 7.17 -14.90
C ARG A 105 -14.92 6.10 -15.94
N THR A 106 -15.70 6.41 -16.96
CA THR A 106 -15.83 5.51 -18.12
C THR A 106 -14.43 5.25 -18.69
N PRO A 107 -13.99 3.98 -18.77
CA PRO A 107 -12.68 3.66 -19.33
C PRO A 107 -12.55 4.17 -20.76
N GLY A 108 -11.39 4.73 -21.09
CA GLY A 108 -11.01 5.04 -22.46
C GLY A 108 -10.67 3.78 -23.27
N PRO A 109 -10.31 3.93 -24.57
CA PRO A 109 -9.83 2.81 -25.37
C PRO A 109 -8.52 2.25 -24.81
N ARG A 110 -8.31 0.94 -24.99
CA ARG A 110 -7.06 0.25 -24.62
C ARG A 110 -5.87 0.88 -25.35
N LEU A 111 -4.79 1.13 -24.63
CA LEU A 111 -3.53 1.61 -25.21
C LEU A 111 -2.87 0.52 -26.08
N ALA A 112 -2.26 0.92 -27.20
CA ALA A 112 -1.53 0.00 -28.08
C ALA A 112 -0.32 -0.63 -27.37
N VAL A 113 -0.01 -1.89 -27.65
CA VAL A 113 1.07 -2.66 -27.00
C VAL A 113 2.29 -2.75 -27.93
N PRO A 114 3.52 -2.49 -27.45
CA PRO A 114 4.74 -2.66 -28.23
C PRO A 114 5.01 -4.14 -28.60
N GLU A 115 5.66 -4.37 -29.74
CA GLU A 115 5.97 -5.72 -30.25
C GLU A 115 7.44 -6.14 -30.08
N GLY A 116 8.29 -5.33 -29.43
CA GLY A 116 9.71 -5.63 -29.28
C GLY A 116 10.33 -5.07 -28.00
N PHE A 117 11.36 -5.76 -27.50
CA PHE A 117 12.03 -5.43 -26.24
C PHE A 117 13.55 -5.37 -26.45
N PRO A 118 14.26 -4.47 -25.76
CA PRO A 118 15.72 -4.49 -25.73
C PRO A 118 16.24 -5.78 -25.08
N PRO A 119 17.52 -6.16 -25.31
CA PRO A 119 18.12 -7.32 -24.67
C PRO A 119 18.01 -7.25 -23.14
N PRO A 120 17.69 -8.37 -22.45
CA PRO A 120 17.61 -8.40 -21.00
C PRO A 120 18.91 -7.97 -20.32
N TRP A 121 18.77 -7.19 -19.25
CA TRP A 121 19.90 -6.84 -18.41
C TRP A 121 20.43 -8.06 -17.65
N THR A 122 21.76 -8.17 -17.55
CA THR A 122 22.43 -9.24 -16.80
C THR A 122 23.02 -8.66 -15.52
N PRO A 123 22.58 -9.10 -14.33
CA PRO A 123 23.14 -8.63 -13.07
C PRO A 123 24.59 -9.08 -12.87
N PRO A 124 25.47 -8.22 -12.32
CA PRO A 124 26.78 -8.67 -11.83
C PRO A 124 26.62 -9.66 -10.66
N PRO A 125 27.66 -10.47 -10.35
CA PRO A 125 27.62 -11.35 -9.18
C PRO A 125 27.33 -10.59 -7.88
N LEU A 126 26.46 -11.15 -7.05
CA LEU A 126 26.00 -10.54 -5.79
C LEU A 126 25.38 -9.15 -5.97
N ALA A 127 24.74 -8.85 -7.11
CA ALA A 127 24.15 -7.54 -7.38
C ALA A 127 23.20 -7.08 -6.25
N VAL A 128 23.31 -5.83 -5.82
CA VAL A 128 22.51 -5.25 -4.75
C VAL A 128 21.38 -4.39 -5.31
N THR A 129 20.17 -4.58 -4.81
CA THR A 129 18.97 -3.82 -5.22
C THR A 129 18.01 -3.62 -4.05
N GLY A 130 17.19 -2.57 -4.11
CA GLY A 130 15.99 -2.45 -3.29
C GLY A 130 14.85 -3.35 -3.78
N ILE A 131 13.83 -3.57 -2.95
CA ILE A 131 12.61 -4.30 -3.34
C ILE A 131 11.64 -3.44 -4.15
N GLY A 132 11.45 -2.17 -3.80
CA GLY A 132 10.49 -1.29 -4.46
C GLY A 132 10.42 0.05 -3.76
N SER A 133 9.46 0.17 -2.83
CA SER A 133 9.17 1.40 -2.11
C SER A 133 10.33 2.01 -1.32
N TRP A 134 10.45 3.34 -1.43
CA TRP A 134 11.40 4.18 -0.73
C TRP A 134 10.66 5.23 0.13
N PRO A 135 11.21 5.68 1.27
CA PRO A 135 10.55 6.67 2.11
C PRO A 135 10.28 7.97 1.35
N ARG A 136 9.03 8.43 1.41
CA ARG A 136 8.58 9.65 0.71
C ARG A 136 8.95 10.89 1.51
N PRO A 137 9.41 11.98 0.89
CA PRO A 137 9.57 13.27 1.56
C PRO A 137 8.25 13.75 2.18
N ALA A 138 8.31 14.47 3.30
CA ALA A 138 7.12 14.95 4.00
C ALA A 138 6.21 15.83 3.12
N TRP A 139 6.80 16.66 2.24
CA TRP A 139 6.03 17.45 1.29
C TRP A 139 5.28 16.58 0.28
N MET A 140 5.85 15.44 -0.13
CA MET A 140 5.22 14.53 -1.07
C MET A 140 4.00 13.86 -0.43
N LEU A 141 4.06 13.51 0.85
CA LEU A 141 2.93 12.97 1.59
C LEU A 141 1.75 13.96 1.65
N HIS A 142 2.03 15.24 1.85
CA HIS A 142 1.00 16.28 1.85
C HIS A 142 0.33 16.42 0.48
N LEU A 143 1.14 16.43 -0.60
CA LEU A 143 0.62 16.51 -1.97
C LEU A 143 -0.16 15.27 -2.38
N LEU A 144 0.29 14.08 -1.94
CA LEU A 144 -0.43 12.83 -2.16
C LEU A 144 -1.80 12.83 -1.49
N SER A 145 -1.90 13.24 -0.22
CA SER A 145 -3.20 13.40 0.46
C SER A 145 -4.07 14.43 -0.27
N ALA A 146 -3.51 15.58 -0.66
CA ALA A 146 -4.26 16.59 -1.40
C ALA A 146 -4.75 16.08 -2.77
N HIS A 147 -3.95 15.26 -3.45
CA HIS A 147 -4.32 14.66 -4.72
C HIS A 147 -5.43 13.60 -4.57
N LEU A 148 -5.31 12.69 -3.59
CA LEU A 148 -6.34 11.69 -3.30
C LEU A 148 -7.68 12.30 -2.88
N GLU A 149 -7.65 13.51 -2.33
CA GLU A 149 -8.83 14.30 -1.95
C GLU A 149 -9.33 15.24 -3.07
N ASP A 150 -8.81 15.10 -4.30
CA ASP A 150 -9.14 15.96 -5.46
C ASP A 150 -8.89 17.46 -5.23
N ARG A 151 -8.02 17.80 -4.27
CA ARG A 151 -7.61 19.18 -3.93
C ARG A 151 -6.36 19.64 -4.68
N LEU A 152 -5.72 18.76 -5.46
CA LEU A 152 -4.50 19.06 -6.21
C LEU A 152 -4.65 18.62 -7.67
N ALA A 153 -4.33 19.52 -8.60
CA ALA A 153 -4.36 19.22 -10.02
C ALA A 153 -3.33 18.15 -10.41
N GLU A 154 -3.74 17.22 -11.29
CA GLU A 154 -2.93 16.09 -11.76
C GLU A 154 -1.53 16.51 -12.23
N GLY A 155 -1.43 17.56 -13.05
CA GLY A 155 -0.14 18.01 -13.58
C GLY A 155 0.83 18.50 -12.49
N VAL A 156 0.32 19.10 -11.42
CA VAL A 156 1.15 19.53 -10.28
C VAL A 156 1.59 18.33 -9.47
N PHE A 157 0.68 17.38 -9.21
CA PHE A 157 1.00 16.14 -8.53
C PHE A 157 2.05 15.32 -9.29
N ALA A 158 1.87 15.14 -10.61
CA ALA A 158 2.78 14.40 -11.46
C ALA A 158 4.20 15.01 -11.50
N ALA A 159 4.31 16.35 -11.58
CA ALA A 159 5.60 17.02 -11.53
C ALA A 159 6.31 16.80 -10.18
N ALA A 160 5.57 16.95 -9.07
CA ALA A 160 6.09 16.75 -7.74
C ALA A 160 6.49 15.28 -7.47
N ALA A 161 5.69 14.33 -7.97
CA ALA A 161 6.00 12.91 -7.90
C ALA A 161 7.30 12.57 -8.67
N ALA A 162 7.48 13.15 -9.87
CA ALA A 162 8.73 12.98 -10.63
C ALA A 162 9.95 13.52 -9.88
N ASP A 163 9.82 14.65 -9.17
CA ASP A 163 10.90 15.17 -8.32
C ASP A 163 11.19 14.26 -7.13
N ALA A 164 10.16 13.71 -6.48
CA ALA A 164 10.35 12.74 -5.40
C ALA A 164 11.05 11.46 -5.91
N THR A 165 10.66 10.96 -7.08
CA THR A 165 11.30 9.80 -7.72
C THR A 165 12.77 10.07 -8.01
N ARG A 166 13.12 11.25 -8.52
CA ARG A 166 14.53 11.64 -8.72
C ARG A 166 15.33 11.59 -7.43
N LEU A 167 14.78 12.12 -6.33
CA LEU A 167 15.45 12.07 -5.02
C LEU A 167 15.64 10.63 -4.52
N ALA A 168 14.61 9.79 -4.63
CA ALA A 168 14.69 8.38 -4.24
C ALA A 168 15.72 7.60 -5.07
N VAL A 169 15.84 7.89 -6.36
CA VAL A 169 16.87 7.30 -7.23
C VAL A 169 18.26 7.77 -6.82
N LEU A 170 18.47 9.07 -6.65
CA LEU A 170 19.76 9.64 -6.23
C LEU A 170 20.22 9.09 -4.87
N ASP A 171 19.28 8.85 -3.94
CA ASP A 171 19.58 8.21 -2.67
C ASP A 171 20.15 6.79 -2.86
N GLN A 172 19.50 6.00 -3.71
CA GLN A 172 19.92 4.63 -4.00
C GLN A 172 21.27 4.61 -4.72
N GLU A 173 21.49 5.49 -5.70
CA GLU A 173 22.80 5.64 -6.37
C GLU A 173 23.90 6.00 -5.36
N ALA A 174 23.63 6.93 -4.44
CA ALA A 174 24.56 7.32 -3.38
C ALA A 174 24.83 6.20 -2.37
N CYS A 175 24.00 5.16 -2.33
CA CYS A 175 24.27 3.94 -1.56
C CYS A 175 25.17 2.95 -2.31
N GLY A 176 25.33 3.10 -3.63
CA GLY A 176 26.16 2.22 -4.47
C GLY A 176 25.46 0.94 -4.94
N VAL A 177 24.12 0.95 -5.07
CA VAL A 177 23.38 -0.22 -5.58
C VAL A 177 23.67 -0.48 -7.05
N ASP A 178 23.53 -1.74 -7.48
CA ASP A 178 23.74 -2.14 -8.89
C ASP A 178 22.47 -1.94 -9.75
N LEU A 179 21.30 -1.92 -9.11
CA LEU A 179 19.98 -1.79 -9.73
C LEU A 179 19.09 -0.90 -8.84
N VAL A 180 18.59 0.20 -9.40
CA VAL A 180 17.74 1.15 -8.67
C VAL A 180 16.26 0.82 -8.87
N THR A 181 15.40 1.19 -7.92
CA THR A 181 13.95 1.23 -8.10
C THR A 181 13.47 2.67 -8.29
N GLU A 182 12.28 2.86 -8.88
CA GLU A 182 11.66 4.19 -8.96
C GLU A 182 11.15 4.72 -7.61
N GLY A 183 11.17 3.88 -6.56
CA GLY A 183 10.89 4.27 -5.18
C GLY A 183 9.41 4.40 -4.81
N GLU A 184 8.49 4.15 -5.74
CA GLU A 184 7.03 4.16 -5.58
C GLU A 184 6.44 5.50 -5.11
N GLN A 185 7.11 6.61 -5.45
CA GLN A 185 6.87 7.90 -4.78
C GLN A 185 5.47 8.48 -5.01
N SER A 186 4.84 8.18 -6.16
CA SER A 186 3.48 8.63 -6.48
C SER A 186 2.37 7.75 -5.90
N ARG A 187 2.72 6.68 -5.18
CA ARG A 187 1.77 5.63 -4.74
C ARG A 187 1.38 5.83 -3.28
N ASP A 188 0.11 5.59 -2.95
CA ASP A 188 -0.39 5.52 -1.56
C ASP A 188 0.03 4.23 -0.88
N THR A 189 -0.12 3.11 -1.59
CA THR A 189 0.32 1.79 -1.19
C THR A 189 0.78 0.99 -2.41
N TYR A 190 1.49 -0.12 -2.19
CA TYR A 190 1.98 -1.01 -3.26
C TYR A 190 0.89 -1.56 -4.21
N ALA A 191 -0.38 -1.61 -3.79
CA ALA A 191 -1.49 -2.11 -4.61
C ALA A 191 -2.66 -1.12 -4.74
N GLY A 192 -2.93 -0.32 -3.71
CA GLY A 192 -4.05 0.64 -3.68
C GLY A 192 -4.04 1.64 -4.82
N PHE A 193 -2.86 2.08 -5.26
CA PHE A 193 -2.73 3.08 -6.34
C PHE A 193 -3.37 2.62 -7.65
N VAL A 194 -3.50 1.31 -7.89
CA VAL A 194 -4.22 0.79 -9.06
C VAL A 194 -5.67 1.28 -9.07
N GLY A 195 -6.27 1.40 -7.89
CA GLY A 195 -7.62 1.91 -7.68
C GLY A 195 -7.81 3.39 -8.03
N SER A 196 -6.75 4.20 -7.99
CA SER A 196 -6.80 5.60 -8.44
C SER A 196 -6.40 5.79 -9.91
N ARG A 197 -5.67 4.83 -10.49
CA ARG A 197 -5.18 4.91 -11.88
C ARG A 197 -6.14 4.31 -12.89
N LEU A 198 -6.76 3.15 -12.61
CA LEU A 198 -7.69 2.51 -13.54
C LEU A 198 -9.05 3.20 -13.51
N GLY A 199 -9.58 3.58 -14.68
CA GLY A 199 -10.85 4.33 -14.78
C GLY A 199 -12.03 3.60 -14.16
N ALA A 200 -12.09 2.27 -14.32
CA ALA A 200 -13.12 1.41 -13.76
C ALA A 200 -12.86 0.99 -12.30
N CYS A 201 -11.87 1.56 -11.62
CA CYS A 201 -11.62 1.28 -10.21
C CYS A 201 -11.88 2.52 -9.34
N ARG A 202 -11.99 2.29 -8.02
CA ARG A 202 -12.06 3.33 -7.02
C ARG A 202 -11.32 2.93 -5.75
N LEU A 203 -10.68 3.89 -5.10
CA LEU A 203 -10.19 3.75 -3.73
C LEU A 203 -11.31 4.07 -2.72
N ILE A 204 -11.54 3.14 -1.79
CA ILE A 204 -12.49 3.28 -0.68
C ILE A 204 -11.70 3.26 0.63
N PRO A 205 -11.85 4.25 1.53
CA PRO A 205 -11.24 4.19 2.85
C PRO A 205 -11.66 2.93 3.61
N LEU A 206 -10.73 2.23 4.27
CA LEU A 206 -11.07 0.98 4.99
C LEU A 206 -12.12 1.21 6.08
N ALA A 207 -12.13 2.40 6.69
CA ALA A 207 -13.14 2.78 7.68
C ALA A 207 -14.57 2.79 7.11
N ASP A 208 -14.72 3.13 5.83
CA ASP A 208 -16.02 3.20 5.15
C ASP A 208 -16.50 1.79 4.75
N LEU A 209 -15.57 0.84 4.54
CA LEU A 209 -15.91 -0.56 4.28
C LEU A 209 -16.61 -1.24 5.46
N ALA A 210 -16.45 -0.74 6.68
CA ALA A 210 -17.18 -1.26 7.84
C ALA A 210 -18.70 -1.23 7.62
N ALA A 211 -19.23 -0.26 6.86
CA ALA A 211 -20.66 -0.18 6.54
C ALA A 211 -21.13 -1.27 5.54
N HIS A 212 -20.20 -1.98 4.90
CA HIS A 212 -20.46 -2.95 3.84
C HIS A 212 -20.15 -4.39 4.24
N VAL A 213 -19.75 -4.63 5.50
CA VAL A 213 -19.46 -5.97 6.04
C VAL A 213 -20.51 -6.39 7.08
N GLU A 214 -20.73 -7.70 7.21
CA GLU A 214 -21.75 -8.27 8.11
C GLU A 214 -21.52 -7.93 9.59
N HIS A 215 -20.26 -7.83 10.01
CA HIS A 215 -19.86 -7.62 11.41
C HIS A 215 -18.88 -6.44 11.55
N PRO A 216 -19.36 -5.18 11.53
CA PRO A 216 -18.52 -3.98 11.53
C PRO A 216 -17.61 -3.84 12.75
N ASP A 217 -18.05 -4.30 13.92
CA ASP A 217 -17.26 -4.17 15.15
C ASP A 217 -16.15 -5.23 15.24
N ASP A 218 -16.41 -6.45 14.78
CA ASP A 218 -15.36 -7.46 14.61
C ASP A 218 -14.32 -6.99 13.60
N PHE A 219 -14.80 -6.45 12.48
CA PHE A 219 -13.95 -5.87 11.45
C PHE A 219 -13.03 -4.77 12.01
N ARG A 220 -13.57 -3.79 12.74
CA ARG A 220 -12.75 -2.75 13.39
C ARG A 220 -11.77 -3.31 14.42
N ARG A 221 -12.18 -4.31 15.21
CA ARG A 221 -11.29 -5.00 16.17
C ARG A 221 -10.13 -5.67 15.46
N GLU A 222 -10.40 -6.31 14.32
CA GLU A 222 -9.40 -6.99 13.51
C GLU A 222 -8.41 -6.00 12.86
N LEU A 223 -8.90 -4.88 12.30
CA LEU A 223 -8.00 -3.82 11.80
C LEU A 223 -7.04 -3.33 12.87
N LYS A 224 -7.54 -3.17 14.11
CA LYS A 224 -6.71 -2.76 15.24
C LYS A 224 -5.75 -3.85 15.67
N ALA A 225 -6.19 -5.11 15.72
CA ALA A 225 -5.35 -6.24 16.13
C ALA A 225 -4.23 -6.54 15.12
N LEU A 226 -4.47 -6.29 13.84
CA LEU A 226 -3.47 -6.40 12.78
C LEU A 226 -2.59 -5.15 12.64
N ASP A 227 -2.76 -4.12 13.48
CA ASP A 227 -2.01 -2.86 13.39
C ASP A 227 -2.10 -2.20 12.00
N VAL A 228 -3.32 -2.15 11.44
CA VAL A 228 -3.55 -1.59 10.11
C VAL A 228 -3.36 -0.06 10.15
N PRO A 229 -2.56 0.52 9.23
CA PRO A 229 -2.33 1.95 9.18
C PRO A 229 -3.63 2.76 9.09
N PRO A 230 -3.80 3.81 9.93
CA PRO A 230 -4.91 4.73 9.83
C PRO A 230 -4.96 5.40 8.44
N GLY A 231 -6.17 5.51 7.88
CA GLY A 231 -6.37 6.13 6.56
C GLY A 231 -5.90 5.26 5.38
N ALA A 232 -5.65 3.97 5.59
CA ALA A 232 -5.47 3.04 4.49
C ALA A 232 -6.74 2.97 3.61
N HIS A 233 -6.54 2.62 2.35
CA HIS A 233 -7.60 2.52 1.34
C HIS A 233 -7.58 1.13 0.72
N HIS A 234 -8.75 0.71 0.22
CA HIS A 234 -8.93 -0.51 -0.52
C HIS A 234 -9.38 -0.19 -1.95
N PRO A 235 -8.70 -0.69 -2.98
CA PRO A 235 -9.13 -0.52 -4.35
C PRO A 235 -10.25 -1.51 -4.68
N VAL A 236 -11.30 -1.05 -5.35
CA VAL A 236 -12.42 -1.90 -5.80
C VAL A 236 -12.65 -1.68 -7.28
N ALA A 237 -12.84 -2.77 -8.03
CA ALA A 237 -13.30 -2.70 -9.41
C ALA A 237 -14.81 -2.41 -9.46
N LEU A 238 -15.23 -1.52 -10.34
CA LEU A 238 -16.63 -1.08 -10.52
C LEU A 238 -17.11 -1.32 -11.96
N GLY A 239 -16.34 -2.06 -12.75
CA GLY A 239 -16.59 -2.30 -14.18
C GLY A 239 -15.45 -3.07 -14.84
N PRO A 240 -15.61 -3.48 -16.11
CA PRO A 240 -14.54 -4.11 -16.89
C PRO A 240 -13.25 -3.28 -16.88
N LEU A 241 -12.12 -3.92 -16.55
CA LEU A 241 -10.83 -3.27 -16.46
C LEU A 241 -10.17 -3.21 -17.83
N VAL A 242 -9.72 -2.01 -18.19
CA VAL A 242 -8.95 -1.75 -19.40
C VAL A 242 -7.81 -0.82 -19.03
N ARG A 243 -6.61 -1.07 -19.58
CA ARG A 243 -5.49 -0.13 -19.47
C ARG A 243 -5.73 1.04 -20.43
N ASP A 244 -6.51 2.00 -19.96
CA ASP A 244 -6.86 3.23 -20.70
C ASP A 244 -5.88 4.38 -20.47
N ARG A 245 -4.91 4.18 -19.57
CA ARG A 245 -3.82 5.09 -19.26
C ARG A 245 -2.61 4.35 -18.70
N GLU A 246 -1.51 5.07 -18.58
CA GLU A 246 -0.28 4.57 -17.97
C GLU A 246 -0.42 4.46 -16.44
N LEU A 247 0.02 3.34 -15.86
CA LEU A 247 -0.05 3.12 -14.41
C LEU A 247 1.17 3.71 -13.70
N VAL A 248 2.36 3.23 -14.07
CA VAL A 248 3.65 3.55 -13.41
C VAL A 248 4.72 3.98 -14.42
N LEU A 249 4.41 3.95 -15.72
CA LEU A 249 5.30 4.39 -16.79
C LEU A 249 5.84 5.82 -16.60
N PRO A 250 5.05 6.82 -16.12
CA PRO A 250 5.60 8.14 -15.80
C PRO A 250 6.69 8.10 -14.71
N ASP A 251 6.50 7.28 -13.67
CA ASP A 251 7.46 7.14 -12.57
C ASP A 251 8.76 6.48 -13.08
N PHE A 252 8.62 5.45 -13.94
CA PHE A 252 9.75 4.83 -14.62
C PHE A 252 10.53 5.83 -15.47
N ARG A 253 9.85 6.64 -16.29
CA ARG A 253 10.51 7.66 -17.13
C ARG A 253 11.23 8.70 -16.28
N ALA A 254 10.64 9.13 -15.17
CA ALA A 254 11.28 10.04 -14.23
C ALA A 254 12.55 9.43 -13.61
N ALA A 255 12.49 8.16 -13.18
CA ALA A 255 13.65 7.43 -12.66
C ALA A 255 14.75 7.25 -13.73
N ARG A 256 14.36 6.82 -14.94
CA ARG A 256 15.28 6.61 -16.06
C ARG A 256 15.97 7.90 -16.50
N ALA A 257 15.31 9.04 -16.40
CA ALA A 257 15.91 10.34 -16.67
C ALA A 257 16.94 10.77 -15.59
N ALA A 258 16.84 10.24 -14.37
CA ALA A 258 17.67 10.61 -13.23
C ALA A 258 19.00 9.83 -13.14
N THR A 259 19.06 8.63 -13.73
CA THR A 259 20.16 7.66 -13.53
C THR A 259 20.64 7.03 -14.83
N LYS A 260 21.88 6.51 -14.81
CA LYS A 260 22.41 5.59 -15.84
C LYS A 260 22.35 4.13 -15.43
N LEU A 261 22.12 3.85 -14.15
CA LEU A 261 21.95 2.50 -13.64
C LEU A 261 20.68 1.86 -14.25
N PRO A 262 20.65 0.52 -14.33
CA PRO A 262 19.44 -0.20 -14.68
C PRO A 262 18.33 0.12 -13.66
N VAL A 263 17.09 0.21 -14.13
CA VAL A 263 15.93 0.55 -13.28
C VAL A 263 15.00 -0.67 -13.22
N LYS A 264 14.62 -1.05 -12.00
CA LYS A 264 13.60 -2.04 -11.70
C LYS A 264 12.29 -1.36 -11.30
N VAL A 265 11.17 -1.88 -11.79
CA VAL A 265 9.84 -1.36 -11.48
C VAL A 265 8.99 -2.45 -10.86
N ALA A 266 8.40 -2.18 -9.70
CA ALA A 266 7.48 -3.09 -9.02
C ALA A 266 6.04 -2.80 -9.42
N LEU A 267 5.29 -3.85 -9.72
CA LEU A 267 3.85 -3.87 -9.94
C LEU A 267 3.21 -4.85 -8.95
N PRO A 268 1.98 -4.59 -8.48
CA PRO A 268 1.24 -5.61 -7.75
C PRO A 268 0.98 -6.82 -8.65
N GLY A 269 1.05 -8.02 -8.08
CA GLY A 269 0.83 -9.27 -8.81
C GLY A 269 -0.63 -9.47 -9.23
N PRO A 270 -0.87 -10.24 -10.31
CA PRO A 270 -2.22 -10.45 -10.82
C PRO A 270 -3.11 -11.22 -9.83
N TYR A 271 -2.57 -12.16 -9.05
CA TYR A 271 -3.38 -12.90 -8.08
C TYR A 271 -3.76 -12.02 -6.88
N LEU A 272 -2.81 -11.25 -6.36
CA LEU A 272 -3.07 -10.18 -5.38
C LEU A 272 -4.18 -9.23 -5.86
N LEU A 273 -4.07 -8.69 -7.07
CA LEU A 273 -5.07 -7.75 -7.59
C LEU A 273 -6.42 -8.42 -7.83
N ALA A 274 -6.45 -9.65 -8.35
CA ALA A 274 -7.70 -10.38 -8.56
C ALA A 274 -8.45 -10.64 -7.25
N ARG A 275 -7.73 -10.81 -6.12
CA ARG A 275 -8.35 -10.90 -4.79
C ARG A 275 -8.71 -9.53 -4.21
N THR A 276 -7.81 -8.56 -4.33
CA THR A 276 -7.98 -7.22 -3.72
C THR A 276 -9.05 -6.40 -4.41
N LEU A 277 -9.13 -6.42 -5.74
CA LEU A 277 -10.14 -5.67 -6.48
C LEU A 277 -11.53 -6.31 -6.37
N TRP A 278 -11.61 -7.55 -5.87
CA TRP A 278 -12.83 -8.33 -5.75
C TRP A 278 -13.60 -8.00 -4.45
N LEU A 279 -14.73 -7.31 -4.56
CA LEU A 279 -15.67 -7.08 -3.48
C LEU A 279 -17.09 -7.54 -3.87
N ASP A 280 -17.56 -8.63 -3.27
CA ASP A 280 -18.82 -9.32 -3.61
C ASP A 280 -20.01 -8.33 -3.71
N CYS A 281 -20.18 -7.47 -2.71
CA CYS A 281 -21.35 -6.58 -2.63
C CYS A 281 -21.39 -5.46 -3.69
N LEU A 282 -20.26 -5.14 -4.34
CA LEU A 282 -20.19 -4.10 -5.37
C LEU A 282 -19.99 -4.67 -6.79
N LEU A 283 -19.50 -5.90 -6.92
CA LEU A 283 -19.05 -6.47 -8.20
C LEU A 283 -20.06 -7.32 -8.95
N GLU A 284 -21.03 -7.94 -8.27
CA GLU A 284 -22.04 -8.80 -8.90
C GLU A 284 -22.77 -8.15 -10.09
N ARG A 285 -22.70 -6.82 -10.20
CA ARG A 285 -23.31 -6.02 -11.28
C ARG A 285 -22.48 -5.93 -12.56
N HIS A 286 -21.17 -6.21 -12.51
CA HIS A 286 -20.24 -5.96 -13.62
C HIS A 286 -19.37 -7.16 -14.02
N TYR A 287 -19.00 -8.01 -13.05
CA TYR A 287 -18.29 -9.26 -13.31
C TYR A 287 -19.13 -10.43 -12.83
N ARG A 288 -19.15 -11.50 -13.61
CA ARG A 288 -19.86 -12.74 -13.26
C ARG A 288 -19.12 -13.51 -12.17
N ASP A 289 -17.79 -13.54 -12.26
CA ASP A 289 -16.91 -14.33 -11.41
C ASP A 289 -15.51 -13.71 -11.32
N ARG A 290 -14.74 -14.16 -10.33
CA ARG A 290 -13.39 -13.69 -10.02
C ARG A 290 -12.42 -13.99 -11.16
N GLU A 291 -12.63 -15.10 -11.85
CA GLU A 291 -11.84 -15.55 -12.99
C GLU A 291 -11.91 -14.56 -14.16
N THR A 292 -13.09 -14.00 -14.44
CA THR A 292 -13.27 -12.97 -15.49
C THR A 292 -12.54 -11.67 -15.12
N LEU A 293 -12.66 -11.21 -13.87
CA LEU A 293 -11.90 -10.05 -13.37
C LEU A 293 -10.38 -10.30 -13.48
N ALA A 294 -9.93 -11.49 -13.08
CA ALA A 294 -8.52 -11.86 -13.10
C ALA A 294 -7.94 -11.85 -14.52
N SER A 295 -8.73 -12.21 -15.54
CA SER A 295 -8.31 -12.12 -16.95
C SER A 295 -8.01 -10.67 -17.36
N ASP A 296 -8.89 -9.74 -17.00
CA ASP A 296 -8.68 -8.31 -17.30
C ASP A 296 -7.49 -7.74 -16.53
N VAL A 297 -7.32 -8.12 -15.26
CA VAL A 297 -6.13 -7.79 -14.45
C VAL A 297 -4.85 -8.25 -15.15
N CYS A 298 -4.80 -9.50 -15.62
CA CYS A 298 -3.65 -10.04 -16.35
C CYS A 298 -3.37 -9.25 -17.64
N GLN A 299 -4.42 -8.84 -18.36
CA GLN A 299 -4.26 -8.01 -19.56
C GLN A 299 -3.66 -6.64 -19.23
N VAL A 300 -4.20 -5.94 -18.22
CA VAL A 300 -3.72 -4.63 -17.80
C VAL A 300 -2.25 -4.69 -17.38
N LEU A 301 -1.89 -5.65 -16.53
CA LEU A 301 -0.53 -5.79 -16.02
C LEU A 301 0.47 -6.18 -17.11
N ARG A 302 0.08 -7.07 -18.02
CA ARG A 302 0.92 -7.47 -19.16
C ARG A 302 1.19 -6.29 -20.10
N ASP A 303 0.17 -5.47 -20.37
CA ASP A 303 0.32 -4.29 -21.23
C ASP A 303 1.25 -3.25 -20.59
N GLU A 304 1.11 -3.00 -19.28
CA GLU A 304 2.00 -2.11 -18.55
C GLU A 304 3.45 -2.63 -18.56
N ALA A 305 3.63 -3.92 -18.27
CA ALA A 305 4.94 -4.55 -18.28
C ALA A 305 5.59 -4.52 -19.67
N ALA A 306 4.83 -4.75 -20.74
CA ALA A 306 5.32 -4.63 -22.11
C ALA A 306 5.85 -3.21 -22.41
N HIS A 307 5.12 -2.18 -21.98
CA HIS A 307 5.55 -0.78 -22.15
C HIS A 307 6.83 -0.48 -21.36
N LEU A 308 6.87 -0.89 -20.08
CA LEU A 308 8.05 -0.71 -19.24
C LEU A 308 9.29 -1.35 -19.86
N LEU A 309 9.17 -2.59 -20.33
CA LEU A 309 10.28 -3.32 -20.94
C LEU A 309 10.68 -2.71 -22.29
N ALA A 310 9.72 -2.31 -23.13
CA ALA A 310 10.00 -1.67 -24.41
C ALA A 310 10.74 -0.33 -24.24
N GLU A 311 10.46 0.42 -23.17
CA GLU A 311 11.16 1.66 -22.82
C GLU A 311 12.48 1.44 -22.05
N GLY A 312 12.87 0.17 -21.83
CA GLY A 312 14.18 -0.20 -21.29
C GLY A 312 14.24 -0.35 -19.78
N ALA A 313 13.11 -0.66 -19.12
CA ALA A 313 13.16 -1.17 -17.76
C ALA A 313 14.00 -2.46 -17.73
N ALA A 314 14.98 -2.52 -16.83
CA ALA A 314 15.87 -3.67 -16.73
C ALA A 314 15.15 -4.89 -16.16
N MET A 315 14.18 -4.64 -15.27
CA MET A 315 13.40 -5.67 -14.61
C MET A 315 12.00 -5.15 -14.23
N VAL A 316 10.96 -5.94 -14.51
CA VAL A 316 9.60 -5.72 -14.01
C VAL A 316 9.30 -6.79 -12.97
N GLN A 317 9.03 -6.36 -11.75
CA GLN A 317 8.74 -7.22 -10.61
C GLN A 317 7.23 -7.24 -10.35
N PHE A 318 6.68 -8.42 -10.06
CA PHE A 318 5.32 -8.61 -9.59
C PHE A 318 5.30 -9.01 -8.12
N ASP A 319 4.51 -8.30 -7.30
CA ASP A 319 4.45 -8.51 -5.86
C ASP A 319 3.24 -9.38 -5.47
N GLU A 320 3.49 -10.56 -4.92
CA GLU A 320 2.47 -11.54 -4.51
C GLU A 320 2.59 -11.92 -3.02
N PRO A 321 2.55 -10.95 -2.08
CA PRO A 321 2.67 -11.24 -0.64
C PRO A 321 1.53 -12.13 -0.12
N VAL A 322 0.39 -12.12 -0.82
CA VAL A 322 -0.81 -12.89 -0.49
C VAL A 322 -0.61 -14.40 -0.55
N LEU A 323 0.37 -14.93 -1.30
CA LEU A 323 0.59 -16.37 -1.40
C LEU A 323 1.02 -16.98 -0.06
N THR A 324 1.77 -16.21 0.72
CA THR A 324 2.16 -16.62 2.08
C THR A 324 0.93 -16.76 2.96
N GLU A 325 -0.05 -15.85 2.84
CA GLU A 325 -1.34 -15.99 3.53
C GLU A 325 -2.09 -17.22 3.03
N VAL A 326 -1.99 -17.56 1.74
CA VAL A 326 -2.55 -18.80 1.20
C VAL A 326 -1.93 -20.03 1.90
N VAL A 327 -0.64 -20.10 2.13
CA VAL A 327 -0.08 -21.35 2.73
C VAL A 327 -0.04 -21.36 4.25
N HIS A 328 0.07 -20.19 4.89
CA HIS A 328 0.31 -20.07 6.34
C HIS A 328 -0.82 -19.35 7.09
N GLY A 329 -1.78 -18.76 6.39
CA GLY A 329 -2.95 -18.12 7.00
C GLY A 329 -3.86 -19.15 7.69
N ALA A 330 -4.52 -18.72 8.76
CA ALA A 330 -5.48 -19.56 9.47
C ALA A 330 -6.61 -20.04 8.52
N PRO A 331 -7.11 -21.28 8.67
CA PRO A 331 -8.27 -21.78 7.92
C PRO A 331 -9.46 -20.84 8.07
N ALA A 332 -10.24 -20.67 6.99
CA ALA A 332 -11.35 -19.74 6.88
C ALA A 332 -12.44 -19.98 7.94
N ALA A 333 -12.25 -19.42 9.13
CA ALA A 333 -13.33 -19.09 10.06
C ALA A 333 -13.51 -17.57 10.18
N ARG A 334 -12.53 -16.76 9.76
CA ARG A 334 -12.58 -15.29 9.81
C ARG A 334 -11.86 -14.68 8.60
N ARG A 335 -12.52 -13.70 7.98
CA ARG A 335 -12.04 -12.94 6.80
C ARG A 335 -10.86 -12.07 7.23
N SER A 336 -9.64 -12.61 7.24
CA SER A 336 -8.44 -11.78 7.44
C SER A 336 -8.37 -10.72 6.35
N PHE A 337 -8.13 -9.47 6.71
CA PHE A 337 -8.37 -8.34 5.82
C PHE A 337 -7.15 -7.92 4.98
N MET A 338 -5.95 -8.34 5.36
CA MET A 338 -4.72 -7.78 4.79
C MET A 338 -4.00 -8.79 3.87
N CYS A 339 -3.73 -8.33 2.63
CA CYS A 339 -3.31 -9.07 1.42
C CYS A 339 -4.46 -9.48 0.47
N GLY A 340 -5.49 -8.65 0.31
CA GLY A 340 -6.54 -8.88 -0.70
C GLY A 340 -7.60 -9.90 -0.29
N ALA A 341 -7.67 -10.25 0.98
CA ALA A 341 -8.48 -11.38 1.47
C ALA A 341 -9.96 -11.07 1.76
N LEU A 342 -10.57 -10.17 0.96
CA LEU A 342 -12.02 -9.97 1.00
C LEU A 342 -12.81 -11.07 0.31
N SER A 343 -12.20 -11.81 -0.63
CA SER A 343 -12.83 -12.95 -1.30
C SER A 343 -12.66 -14.25 -0.50
N GLU A 344 -13.68 -15.10 -0.48
CA GLU A 344 -13.59 -16.49 -0.02
C GLU A 344 -12.37 -17.18 -0.63
N ARG A 345 -11.65 -17.94 0.21
CA ARG A 345 -10.43 -18.63 -0.17
C ARG A 345 -10.72 -20.11 -0.38
N ARG A 346 -10.36 -20.64 -1.55
CA ARG A 346 -10.39 -22.08 -1.83
C ARG A 346 -9.22 -22.79 -1.12
N GLU A 347 -9.22 -24.12 -1.18
CA GLU A 347 -8.11 -24.97 -0.75
C GLU A 347 -6.75 -24.44 -1.28
N PRO A 348 -5.68 -24.39 -0.45
CA PRO A 348 -4.41 -23.78 -0.83
C PRO A 348 -3.88 -24.25 -2.19
N THR A 349 -3.93 -25.55 -2.47
CA THR A 349 -3.46 -26.12 -3.75
C THR A 349 -4.20 -25.54 -4.97
N ARG A 350 -5.51 -25.28 -4.85
CA ARG A 350 -6.29 -24.70 -5.95
C ARG A 350 -5.96 -23.22 -6.15
N GLU A 351 -5.79 -22.48 -5.06
CA GLU A 351 -5.41 -21.06 -5.14
C GLU A 351 -4.00 -20.87 -5.71
N LEU A 352 -3.05 -21.73 -5.33
CA LEU A 352 -1.70 -21.71 -5.89
C LEU A 352 -1.68 -22.06 -7.39
N ALA A 353 -2.48 -23.05 -7.80
CA ALA A 353 -2.63 -23.39 -9.22
C ALA A 353 -3.23 -22.23 -10.02
N PHE A 354 -4.24 -21.55 -9.45
CA PHE A 354 -4.86 -20.37 -10.07
C PHE A 354 -3.87 -19.21 -10.16
N ALA A 355 -3.13 -18.91 -9.09
CA ALA A 355 -2.09 -17.87 -9.11
C ALA A 355 -1.04 -18.14 -10.21
N LEU A 356 -0.60 -19.40 -10.35
CA LEU A 356 0.34 -19.79 -11.40
C LEU A 356 -0.22 -19.59 -12.81
N GLU A 357 -1.50 -19.87 -13.03
CA GLU A 357 -2.18 -19.60 -14.31
C GLU A 357 -2.17 -18.09 -14.63
N LEU A 358 -2.51 -17.25 -13.65
CA LEU A 358 -2.50 -15.80 -13.82
C LEU A 358 -1.09 -15.25 -14.12
N TRP A 359 -0.05 -15.80 -13.51
CA TRP A 359 1.34 -15.43 -13.81
C TRP A 359 1.74 -15.80 -15.24
N ARG A 360 1.32 -16.97 -15.73
CA ARG A 360 1.58 -17.40 -17.10
C ARG A 360 0.87 -16.49 -18.10
N GLU A 361 -0.38 -16.13 -17.84
CA GLU A 361 -1.11 -15.20 -18.71
C GLU A 361 -0.54 -13.79 -18.69
N THR A 362 -0.13 -13.30 -17.52
CA THR A 362 0.48 -11.96 -17.38
C THR A 362 1.86 -11.88 -18.04
N SER A 363 2.64 -12.96 -17.99
CA SER A 363 4.00 -13.01 -18.56
C SER A 363 4.03 -13.35 -20.07
N ARG A 364 2.90 -13.74 -20.66
CA ARG A 364 2.85 -14.24 -22.04
C ARG A 364 3.38 -13.21 -23.04
N GLY A 365 4.43 -13.59 -23.77
CA GLY A 365 5.08 -12.77 -24.80
C GLY A 365 6.12 -11.80 -24.26
N LEU A 366 6.35 -11.75 -22.94
CA LEU A 366 7.37 -10.90 -22.33
C LEU A 366 8.69 -11.69 -22.14
N PRO A 367 9.86 -11.04 -22.19
CA PRO A 367 11.15 -11.68 -21.97
C PRO A 367 11.30 -12.13 -20.51
N ARG A 368 11.31 -13.45 -20.29
CA ARG A 368 11.37 -14.08 -18.96
C ARG A 368 12.50 -13.53 -18.10
N GLU A 369 13.67 -13.29 -18.68
CA GLU A 369 14.89 -12.84 -18.00
C GLU A 369 14.74 -11.45 -17.37
N SER A 370 13.79 -10.64 -17.84
CA SER A 370 13.47 -9.32 -17.31
C SER A 370 12.29 -9.32 -16.34
N LEU A 371 11.71 -10.48 -16.03
CA LEU A 371 10.60 -10.57 -15.10
C LEU A 371 11.04 -11.14 -13.75
N ALA A 372 10.48 -10.57 -12.68
CA ALA A 372 10.71 -11.00 -11.32
C ALA A 372 9.43 -11.15 -10.53
N LEU A 373 9.49 -11.93 -9.45
CA LEU A 373 8.42 -12.09 -8.47
C LEU A 373 8.95 -11.77 -7.08
N HIS A 374 8.20 -11.01 -6.29
CA HIS A 374 8.50 -10.81 -4.87
C HIS A 374 7.41 -11.43 -4.00
N ILE A 375 7.85 -12.18 -2.98
CA ILE A 375 6.96 -12.77 -1.98
C ILE A 375 7.56 -12.51 -0.60
N CYS A 376 6.74 -11.95 0.29
CA CYS A 376 7.09 -11.67 1.67
C CYS A 376 5.97 -12.15 2.62
N ARG A 377 6.12 -11.82 3.91
CA ARG A 377 5.23 -12.22 5.01
C ARG A 377 4.51 -11.02 5.63
N GLY A 378 4.36 -9.94 4.88
CA GLY A 378 3.70 -8.72 5.32
C GLY A 378 4.68 -7.61 5.73
N ASN A 379 4.32 -6.37 5.40
CA ASN A 379 5.20 -5.21 5.51
C ASN A 379 4.46 -3.92 5.87
N TRP A 380 3.53 -3.98 6.82
CA TRP A 380 2.71 -2.83 7.26
C TRP A 380 3.00 -2.39 8.70
N SER A 381 3.63 -3.25 9.51
CA SER A 381 3.95 -2.97 10.91
C SER A 381 5.41 -3.37 11.21
N PRO A 382 6.12 -2.63 12.08
CA PRO A 382 7.39 -3.05 12.64
C PRO A 382 7.22 -4.21 13.64
N ASP A 383 6.02 -4.43 14.18
CA ASP A 383 5.73 -5.58 15.04
C ASP A 383 5.69 -6.86 14.20
N GLU A 384 6.73 -7.68 14.32
CA GLU A 384 6.81 -8.95 13.60
C GLU A 384 5.79 -10.00 14.07
N SER A 385 5.16 -9.81 15.24
CA SER A 385 4.17 -10.76 15.77
C SER A 385 2.83 -10.71 15.01
N VAL A 386 2.53 -9.59 14.34
CA VAL A 386 1.34 -9.47 13.49
C VAL A 386 1.60 -9.92 12.04
N ALA A 387 2.87 -10.14 11.68
CA ALA A 387 3.27 -10.63 10.37
C ALA A 387 3.13 -12.16 10.27
N LEU A 388 3.05 -12.67 9.03
CA LEU A 388 2.94 -14.12 8.81
C LEU A 388 4.26 -14.83 9.16
N SER A 389 4.19 -16.11 9.53
CA SER A 389 5.35 -16.94 9.86
C SER A 389 5.23 -18.29 9.17
N GLY A 390 6.35 -18.82 8.68
CA GLY A 390 6.41 -20.11 8.02
C GLY A 390 7.44 -20.17 6.88
N PRO A 391 8.02 -21.35 6.61
CA PRO A 391 9.02 -21.54 5.56
C PRO A 391 8.41 -21.43 4.15
N TYR A 392 9.24 -21.30 3.13
CA TYR A 392 8.80 -21.34 1.72
C TYR A 392 8.46 -22.74 1.20
N GLU A 393 8.72 -23.79 1.99
CA GLU A 393 8.52 -25.19 1.58
C GLU A 393 7.15 -25.46 0.90
N PRO A 394 6.01 -24.97 1.42
CA PRO A 394 4.70 -25.18 0.77
C PRO A 394 4.53 -24.48 -0.59
N LEU A 395 5.39 -23.51 -0.92
CA LEU A 395 5.35 -22.74 -2.15
C LEU A 395 6.35 -23.24 -3.20
N LEU A 396 7.29 -24.12 -2.85
CA LEU A 396 8.42 -24.48 -3.72
C LEU A 396 8.01 -25.03 -5.07
N GLU A 397 6.98 -25.88 -5.13
CA GLU A 397 6.47 -26.41 -6.40
C GLU A 397 5.92 -25.30 -7.30
N THR A 398 5.14 -24.38 -6.72
CA THR A 398 4.54 -23.26 -7.45
C THR A 398 5.61 -22.26 -7.92
N LEU A 399 6.60 -21.98 -7.07
CA LEU A 399 7.74 -21.10 -7.40
C LEU A 399 8.66 -21.72 -8.45
N GLY A 400 8.92 -23.02 -8.37
CA GLY A 400 9.70 -23.76 -9.36
C GLY A 400 9.04 -23.75 -10.74
N ALA A 401 7.71 -23.73 -10.80
CA ALA A 401 6.95 -23.64 -12.05
C ALA A 401 6.72 -22.19 -12.55
N SER A 402 7.19 -21.19 -11.80
CA SER A 402 6.95 -19.77 -12.08
C SER A 402 7.59 -19.31 -13.40
N PRO A 403 6.88 -18.51 -14.23
CA PRO A 403 7.43 -17.97 -15.47
C PRO A 403 8.43 -16.84 -15.26
N PHE A 404 8.65 -16.39 -14.03
CA PHE A 404 9.58 -15.30 -13.69
C PHE A 404 11.00 -15.84 -13.54
N ALA A 405 12.02 -15.10 -14.01
CA ALA A 405 13.41 -15.55 -13.92
C ALA A 405 14.04 -15.29 -12.54
N THR A 406 13.62 -14.21 -11.86
CA THR A 406 14.17 -13.80 -10.56
C THR A 406 13.09 -13.87 -9.48
N LEU A 407 13.41 -14.49 -8.34
CA LEU A 407 12.51 -14.58 -7.18
C LEU A 407 13.13 -13.80 -6.00
N PHE A 408 12.50 -12.70 -5.58
CA PHE A 408 12.88 -11.91 -4.42
C PHE A 408 12.15 -12.42 -3.17
N LEU A 409 12.89 -12.99 -2.22
CA LEU A 409 12.35 -13.73 -1.08
C LEU A 409 12.85 -13.13 0.24
N GLU A 410 11.93 -12.92 1.19
CA GLU A 410 12.23 -12.52 2.57
C GLU A 410 12.96 -13.65 3.30
N MET A 411 14.20 -13.42 3.77
CA MET A 411 15.07 -14.41 4.42
C MET A 411 15.90 -13.87 5.60
N ALA A 412 15.82 -12.58 5.94
CA ALA A 412 16.62 -12.00 7.03
C ALA A 412 16.01 -12.30 8.40
N THR A 413 14.68 -12.40 8.47
CA THR A 413 13.93 -12.79 9.68
C THR A 413 13.95 -14.31 9.91
N ALA A 414 13.96 -14.73 11.18
CA ALA A 414 13.83 -16.14 11.55
C ALA A 414 12.45 -16.73 11.19
N ARG A 415 11.42 -15.88 11.01
CA ARG A 415 10.06 -16.29 10.60
C ARG A 415 10.04 -16.95 9.22
N ALA A 416 11.07 -16.72 8.40
CA ALA A 416 11.10 -17.13 7.00
C ALA A 416 11.58 -18.56 6.73
N GLY A 417 12.08 -19.24 7.76
CA GLY A 417 12.77 -20.51 7.59
C GLY A 417 14.25 -20.30 7.28
N ARG A 418 14.88 -21.31 6.67
CA ARG A 418 16.34 -21.33 6.44
C ARG A 418 16.67 -21.12 4.96
N LEU A 419 17.87 -20.62 4.67
CA LEU A 419 18.33 -20.43 3.29
C LEU A 419 18.33 -21.74 2.51
N GLU A 420 18.74 -22.84 3.14
CA GLU A 420 18.81 -24.18 2.53
C GLU A 420 17.47 -24.66 1.98
N ASP A 421 16.36 -24.20 2.55
CA ASP A 421 15.01 -24.57 2.13
C ASP A 421 14.71 -24.07 0.68
N LEU A 422 15.51 -23.14 0.15
CA LEU A 422 15.38 -22.60 -1.21
C LEU A 422 16.22 -23.33 -2.27
N LEU A 423 17.07 -24.30 -1.90
CA LEU A 423 17.91 -25.06 -2.83
C LEU A 423 17.15 -25.64 -4.03
N PRO A 424 15.90 -26.15 -3.90
CA PRO A 424 15.15 -26.66 -5.04
C PRO A 424 14.88 -25.62 -6.13
N LEU A 425 14.81 -24.33 -5.80
CA LEU A 425 14.57 -23.24 -6.76
C LEU A 425 15.85 -22.83 -7.51
N ALA A 426 17.00 -23.17 -6.94
CA ALA A 426 18.29 -22.77 -7.45
C ALA A 426 18.64 -23.48 -8.77
N ALA A 427 17.85 -24.41 -9.30
CA ALA A 427 18.11 -24.98 -10.62
C ALA A 427 17.69 -24.03 -11.75
N SER A 428 16.53 -23.39 -11.63
CA SER A 428 15.82 -22.73 -12.73
C SER A 428 15.69 -21.21 -12.61
N HIS A 429 16.02 -20.66 -11.44
CA HIS A 429 15.80 -19.25 -11.12
C HIS A 429 17.07 -18.56 -10.64
N ARG A 430 17.07 -17.22 -10.72
CA ARG A 430 17.93 -16.35 -9.90
C ARG A 430 17.20 -16.04 -8.60
N LEU A 431 17.93 -15.95 -7.50
CA LEU A 431 17.34 -15.69 -6.19
C LEU A 431 17.78 -14.32 -5.65
N GLY A 432 16.83 -13.42 -5.46
CA GLY A 432 17.01 -12.22 -4.64
C GLY A 432 16.83 -12.60 -3.17
N ILE A 433 17.93 -12.64 -2.43
CA ILE A 433 17.93 -13.04 -1.02
C ILE A 433 17.74 -11.80 -0.15
N GLY A 434 16.63 -11.77 0.59
CA GLY A 434 16.37 -10.80 1.65
C GLY A 434 17.35 -11.01 2.81
N LEU A 435 18.22 -10.04 3.05
CA LEU A 435 19.28 -10.13 4.07
C LEU A 435 19.24 -9.01 5.10
N VAL A 436 18.37 -8.02 4.88
CA VAL A 436 18.16 -6.90 5.79
C VAL A 436 16.70 -6.84 6.18
N ASN A 437 16.42 -6.94 7.48
CA ASN A 437 15.08 -6.75 8.00
C ASN A 437 14.80 -5.25 8.23
N GLN A 438 13.99 -4.66 7.34
CA GLN A 438 13.59 -3.25 7.40
C GLN A 438 12.69 -2.89 8.59
N LYS A 439 12.12 -3.88 9.30
CA LYS A 439 11.25 -3.68 10.47
C LYS A 439 12.01 -3.38 11.75
N LEU A 440 13.30 -3.73 11.81
CA LEU A 440 14.14 -3.51 12.99
C LEU A 440 14.49 -2.03 13.12
N ASP A 441 14.53 -1.50 14.34
CA ASP A 441 14.93 -0.10 14.58
C ASP A 441 16.39 0.19 14.18
N ARG A 442 17.26 -0.83 14.28
CA ARG A 442 18.70 -0.73 13.99
C ARG A 442 19.06 -1.53 12.75
N ALA A 443 20.13 -1.11 12.09
CA ALA A 443 20.72 -1.87 11.00
C ALA A 443 21.27 -3.23 11.49
N GLU A 444 21.37 -4.18 10.57
CA GLU A 444 21.99 -5.49 10.81
C GLU A 444 23.46 -5.35 11.25
N SER A 445 23.98 -6.35 11.95
CA SER A 445 25.42 -6.42 12.22
C SER A 445 26.19 -6.73 10.94
N THR A 446 27.30 -6.02 10.70
CA THR A 446 28.22 -6.28 9.59
C THR A 446 28.64 -7.75 9.56
N ASP A 447 29.03 -8.33 10.71
CA ASP A 447 29.51 -9.71 10.79
C ASP A 447 28.43 -10.72 10.40
N ILE A 448 27.20 -10.53 10.90
CA ILE A 448 26.06 -11.40 10.58
C ILE A 448 25.71 -11.29 9.10
N LEU A 449 25.72 -10.08 8.55
CA LEU A 449 25.41 -9.86 7.15
C LEU A 449 26.46 -10.51 6.23
N MET A 450 27.75 -10.35 6.55
CA MET A 450 28.85 -11.00 5.83
C MET A 450 28.71 -12.53 5.86
N ILE A 451 28.41 -13.12 7.02
CA ILE A 451 28.17 -14.57 7.15
C ILE A 451 27.01 -15.01 6.26
N ARG A 452 25.88 -14.29 6.27
CA ARG A 452 24.72 -14.63 5.46
C ARG A 452 24.98 -14.50 3.95
N ILE A 453 25.69 -13.46 3.52
CA ILE A 453 26.07 -13.27 2.10
C ILE A 453 26.98 -14.42 1.65
N ARG A 454 28.02 -14.76 2.42
CA ARG A 454 28.91 -15.89 2.09
C ARG A 454 28.14 -17.19 2.00
N ARG A 455 27.25 -17.45 2.97
CA ARG A 455 26.43 -18.67 2.98
C ARG A 455 25.50 -18.75 1.76
N ALA A 456 24.85 -17.65 1.39
CA ALA A 456 24.03 -17.60 0.19
C ALA A 456 24.87 -17.83 -1.08
N ALA A 457 26.05 -17.22 -1.18
CA ALA A 457 26.95 -17.39 -2.31
C ALA A 457 27.46 -18.84 -2.43
N GLU A 458 27.76 -19.50 -1.32
CA GLU A 458 28.16 -20.91 -1.25
C GLU A 458 27.02 -21.84 -1.72
N LEU A 459 25.80 -21.60 -1.25
CA LEU A 459 24.64 -22.46 -1.55
C LEU A 459 24.16 -22.35 -3.00
N PHE A 460 24.16 -21.14 -3.55
CA PHE A 460 23.47 -20.85 -4.82
C PHE A 460 24.40 -20.41 -5.95
N GLY A 461 25.64 -20.04 -5.62
CA GLY A 461 26.60 -19.44 -6.54
C GLY A 461 26.43 -17.91 -6.63
N PRO A 462 27.53 -17.15 -6.61
CA PRO A 462 27.48 -15.68 -6.54
C PRO A 462 26.88 -15.03 -7.79
N GLY A 463 27.03 -15.66 -8.97
CA GLY A 463 26.43 -15.17 -10.22
C GLY A 463 24.92 -15.41 -10.35
N ARG A 464 24.31 -16.13 -9.40
CA ARG A 464 22.89 -16.50 -9.45
C ARG A 464 22.03 -15.82 -8.39
N ILE A 465 22.66 -15.10 -7.47
CA ILE A 465 21.96 -14.40 -6.41
C ILE A 465 22.07 -12.89 -6.55
N LEU A 466 20.99 -12.23 -6.15
CA LEU A 466 20.95 -10.80 -5.87
C LEU A 466 20.76 -10.64 -4.37
N LEU A 467 21.18 -9.50 -3.84
CA LEU A 467 21.07 -9.17 -2.43
C LEU A 467 20.11 -7.98 -2.26
N ASN A 468 19.18 -8.11 -1.34
CA ASN A 468 18.14 -7.11 -1.12
C ASN A 468 17.70 -7.07 0.35
N PRO A 469 16.96 -6.03 0.79
CA PRO A 469 16.18 -6.10 2.02
C PRO A 469 15.00 -7.10 1.88
N ASP A 470 14.43 -7.54 3.00
CA ASP A 470 13.32 -8.50 3.03
C ASP A 470 12.06 -7.96 2.32
N CYS A 471 11.80 -6.66 2.40
CA CYS A 471 10.74 -5.98 1.66
C CYS A 471 11.10 -4.51 1.41
N GLY A 472 10.16 -3.72 0.87
CA GLY A 472 10.33 -2.27 0.67
C GLY A 472 10.37 -1.50 1.99
N PHE A 473 10.94 -0.29 1.99
CA PHE A 473 11.07 0.51 3.22
C PHE A 473 9.82 1.32 3.56
N ALA A 474 8.92 1.53 2.58
CA ALA A 474 7.77 2.41 2.71
C ALA A 474 6.57 1.94 1.87
N THR A 475 6.17 0.68 2.06
CA THR A 475 5.05 0.03 1.33
C THR A 475 3.73 0.78 1.50
N PHE A 476 3.53 1.45 2.63
CA PHE A 476 2.43 2.36 2.92
C PHE A 476 2.98 3.78 3.07
N ALA A 477 2.48 4.73 2.27
CA ALA A 477 3.02 6.08 2.22
C ALA A 477 2.95 6.79 3.58
N THR A 478 1.85 6.62 4.31
CA THR A 478 1.59 7.29 5.59
C THR A 478 2.19 6.54 6.79
N CYS A 479 2.69 5.32 6.60
CA CYS A 479 3.27 4.49 7.66
C CYS A 479 4.53 3.78 7.12
N PRO A 480 5.62 4.51 6.86
CA PRO A 480 6.86 3.89 6.44
C PRO A 480 7.51 3.13 7.61
N LEU A 481 8.09 1.96 7.33
CA LEU A 481 8.79 1.18 8.35
C LEU A 481 10.17 1.76 8.69
N ALA A 482 10.80 2.44 7.73
CA ALA A 482 12.05 3.13 7.94
C ALA A 482 11.99 4.53 7.34
N GLY A 483 12.62 5.49 8.03
CA GLY A 483 12.90 6.81 7.46
C GLY A 483 14.06 6.77 6.47
N ARG A 484 14.18 7.84 5.66
CA ARG A 484 15.19 7.97 4.58
C ARG A 484 16.61 7.59 5.03
N GLU A 485 17.12 8.22 6.09
CA GLU A 485 18.51 7.97 6.55
C GLU A 485 18.71 6.52 6.98
N ALA A 486 17.74 5.93 7.68
CA ALA A 486 17.82 4.56 8.14
C ALA A 486 17.73 3.57 6.96
N SER A 487 16.97 3.89 5.90
CA SER A 487 16.96 3.13 4.65
C SER A 487 18.32 3.20 3.95
N MET A 488 18.90 4.39 3.84
CA MET A 488 20.23 4.56 3.22
C MET A 488 21.33 3.85 4.01
N GLU A 489 21.33 3.95 5.33
CA GLU A 489 22.30 3.26 6.20
C GLU A 489 22.29 1.74 5.95
N ARG A 490 21.10 1.15 5.93
CA ARG A 490 20.89 -0.28 5.65
C ARG A 490 21.37 -0.68 4.25
N MET A 491 21.07 0.13 3.24
CA MET A 491 21.52 -0.16 1.87
C MET A 491 23.04 0.01 1.72
N ARG A 492 23.65 1.05 2.30
CA ARG A 492 25.10 1.24 2.31
C ARG A 492 25.82 0.08 3.01
N LEU A 493 25.25 -0.40 4.12
CA LEU A 493 25.77 -1.58 4.82
C LEU A 493 25.74 -2.81 3.90
N LEU A 494 24.61 -3.08 3.24
CA LEU A 494 24.48 -4.22 2.33
C LEU A 494 25.45 -4.13 1.14
N VAL A 495 25.57 -2.95 0.52
CA VAL A 495 26.51 -2.70 -0.58
C VAL A 495 27.96 -2.91 -0.14
N ARG A 496 28.35 -2.36 1.01
CA ARG A 496 29.70 -2.53 1.55
C ARG A 496 30.02 -4.02 1.79
N CYS A 497 29.14 -4.73 2.48
CA CYS A 497 29.33 -6.16 2.73
C CYS A 497 29.38 -6.98 1.44
N ALA A 498 28.53 -6.67 0.46
CA ALA A 498 28.55 -7.33 -0.84
C ALA A 498 29.89 -7.11 -1.56
N ALA A 499 30.42 -5.88 -1.55
CA ALA A 499 31.71 -5.56 -2.16
C ALA A 499 32.89 -6.29 -1.48
N GLU A 500 32.87 -6.40 -0.15
CA GLU A 500 33.86 -7.18 0.60
C GLU A 500 33.80 -8.67 0.21
N VAL A 501 32.61 -9.29 0.17
CA VAL A 501 32.48 -10.69 -0.25
C VAL A 501 32.87 -10.90 -1.71
N ARG A 502 32.54 -9.97 -2.62
CA ARG A 502 33.04 -10.03 -4.02
C ARG A 502 34.57 -10.09 -4.06
N THR A 503 35.23 -9.24 -3.27
CA THR A 503 36.69 -9.21 -3.16
C THR A 503 37.26 -10.53 -2.63
N GLU A 504 36.66 -11.10 -1.59
CA GLU A 504 37.05 -12.40 -1.02
C GLU A 504 36.92 -13.55 -2.03
N LEU A 505 35.91 -13.50 -2.90
CA LEU A 505 35.66 -14.51 -3.94
C LEU A 505 36.43 -14.26 -5.24
N GLY A 506 37.18 -13.16 -5.35
CA GLY A 506 37.93 -12.78 -6.56
C GLY A 506 37.04 -12.41 -7.75
N LEU A 507 35.88 -11.80 -7.48
CA LEU A 507 34.86 -11.42 -8.47
C LEU A 507 34.96 -9.96 -8.92
#